data_AF-A0A8J7GAC3-F1
#
_entry.id   AF-A0A8J7GAC3-F1
#
_cell.length_a   1.000
_cell.length_b   1.000
_cell.length_c   1.000
_cell.angle_alpha   90.00
_cell.angle_beta   90.00
_cell.angle_gamma   90.00
#
_symmetry.space_group_name_H-M   'P 1'
#
loop_
_entity.id
_entity.type
_entity.pdbx_description
1 polymer ?
#
loop_
_entity_poly.entity_id
_entity_poly.type
_entity_poly.pdbx_seq_one_letter_code
_entity_poly.pdbx_strand_id
1 'polypeptide(L)'
;MLKVAKTLLLTLLAVVIVWPSDALANGLNFKDVTENSRAYKEVKYLADRQYMSGKTTERFGVNENVTRAEAAATIGRALNISATNQETSFKDVPKGYRFSGYIQELSKRNIITGYADGTFRPNDQLTRGQMAIIINRAFLSNPNVSIAEAEKRLMSLGISEGKADGTFGRMDKILRIDFAVFIARSVEPSFRPNVVKPPTEPVNPFTRTVYVTSEQSPLNVRSGRGMNYAVVGQLSFQTKVKAAYPVNGWTKIQYDGNKEGYVAEDYLSTTYPKPTPPKPNPAPVEPTPVPPITTNAATVGYVTSATLNVRSQANDSSAIVTKVTKGTELAVTSINGFWAEVTTPTGHKGFVHKYYIKLVNKKGNAVQNRIIVIDPGHGGSDPGAISGGANEKSITLNVSKKVADKLRRAGANVHMTRTGDTYPTLTQRTQFAKSKFAESFISIHANSASASASGTEVWIDTKFNANGAESRLLAQYVQNKIVQKVNMKDRGVKDSAFQVLRQNNIPAILIELGFITNSSDRHKMTSEEYTELFAQAIYEGIVQYYSGK
;
A
#
# COMPACT_ATOMS: atom_id res chain seq x y z
N MET A 1 26.43 53.77 28.21
CA MET A 1 25.42 52.97 28.92
C MET A 1 24.57 52.22 27.90
N LEU A 2 24.95 50.97 27.57
CA LEU A 2 24.20 50.12 26.64
C LEU A 2 23.27 49.19 27.45
N LYS A 3 21.96 49.31 27.27
CA LYS A 3 20.97 48.39 27.85
C LYS A 3 20.97 47.09 27.05
N VAL A 4 21.44 46.02 27.67
CA VAL A 4 21.33 44.63 27.17
C VAL A 4 19.97 44.08 27.61
N ALA A 5 19.11 43.75 26.66
CA ALA A 5 17.89 42.99 26.92
C ALA A 5 18.26 41.50 27.05
N LYS A 6 18.08 40.94 28.25
CA LYS A 6 18.15 39.50 28.51
C LYS A 6 16.80 38.87 28.15
N THR A 7 16.73 38.14 27.04
CA THR A 7 15.62 37.23 26.76
C THR A 7 15.95 35.86 27.36
N LEU A 8 15.17 35.46 28.36
CA LEU A 8 15.24 34.16 29.02
C LEU A 8 14.71 33.09 28.04
N LEU A 9 15.62 32.30 27.45
CA LEU A 9 15.24 31.17 26.61
C LEU A 9 14.98 29.96 27.52
N LEU A 10 13.71 29.63 27.74
CA LEU A 10 13.31 28.36 28.37
C LEU A 10 13.69 27.23 27.41
N THR A 11 14.73 26.48 27.73
CA THR A 11 15.09 25.24 27.04
C THR A 11 14.08 24.16 27.40
N LEU A 12 13.11 23.93 26.51
CA LEU A 12 12.28 22.73 26.56
C LEU A 12 13.16 21.55 26.14
N LEU A 13 13.64 20.78 27.12
CA LEU A 13 14.41 19.57 26.91
C LEU A 13 13.51 18.52 26.24
N ALA A 14 13.46 18.51 24.90
CA ALA A 14 12.90 17.40 24.15
C ALA A 14 13.88 16.23 24.29
N VAL A 15 13.59 15.29 25.17
CA VAL A 15 14.26 13.99 25.22
C VAL A 15 13.96 13.30 23.89
N VAL A 16 14.89 13.43 22.94
CA VAL A 16 14.90 12.64 21.71
C VAL A 16 15.39 11.25 22.09
N ILE A 17 14.44 10.34 22.34
CA ILE A 17 14.76 8.92 22.44
C ILE A 17 14.98 8.42 21.00
N VAL A 18 16.25 8.36 20.59
CA VAL A 18 16.70 7.64 19.39
C VAL A 18 16.72 6.14 19.73
N TRP A 19 16.09 5.28 18.92
CA TRP A 19 16.34 3.83 19.03
C TRP A 19 17.30 3.35 17.96
N PRO A 20 18.28 2.52 18.34
CA PRO A 20 19.04 1.70 17.42
C PRO A 20 18.12 0.60 16.85
N SER A 21 18.18 0.41 15.54
CA SER A 21 17.62 -0.75 14.87
C SER A 21 18.62 -1.89 14.99
N ASP A 22 18.48 -2.73 16.01
CA ASP A 22 18.98 -4.11 16.02
C ASP A 22 18.27 -4.91 17.13
N ALA A 23 17.42 -5.86 16.72
CA ALA A 23 17.20 -7.16 17.36
C ALA A 23 16.11 -7.93 16.61
N LEU A 24 16.52 -8.81 15.69
CA LEU A 24 15.77 -10.02 15.39
C LEU A 24 16.09 -11.05 16.49
N ALA A 25 15.28 -11.08 17.55
CA ALA A 25 15.08 -12.24 18.42
C ALA A 25 13.80 -12.06 19.27
N ASN A 26 12.93 -13.07 19.23
CA ASN A 26 11.75 -13.36 20.07
C ASN A 26 11.32 -12.36 21.17
N GLY A 27 10.09 -11.84 21.06
CA GLY A 27 9.31 -11.25 22.17
C GLY A 27 8.87 -9.80 21.97
N LEU A 28 7.80 -9.39 22.65
CA LEU A 28 7.48 -7.97 22.86
C LEU A 28 8.51 -7.37 23.83
N ASN A 29 9.08 -6.21 23.49
CA ASN A 29 10.06 -5.53 24.36
C ASN A 29 9.44 -4.78 25.56
N PHE A 30 8.13 -4.90 25.79
CA PHE A 30 7.44 -4.20 26.88
C PHE A 30 7.48 -5.01 28.18
N LYS A 31 8.21 -4.52 29.18
CA LYS A 31 8.36 -5.14 30.51
C LYS A 31 7.04 -5.29 31.26
N ASP A 32 6.08 -4.40 30.99
CA ASP A 32 4.73 -4.42 31.57
C ASP A 32 3.71 -5.24 30.75
N VAL A 33 4.15 -5.94 29.69
CA VAL A 33 3.33 -6.88 28.90
C VAL A 33 4.12 -8.17 28.66
N THR A 34 3.97 -9.11 29.58
CA THR A 34 4.61 -10.45 29.51
C THR A 34 3.73 -11.46 28.77
N GLU A 35 4.27 -12.62 28.40
CA GLU A 35 3.51 -13.69 27.69
C GLU A 35 2.26 -14.16 28.43
N ASN A 36 2.24 -14.01 29.77
CA ASN A 36 1.11 -14.34 30.63
C ASN A 36 0.08 -13.21 30.74
N SER A 37 0.34 -12.04 30.16
CA SER A 37 -0.59 -10.92 30.18
C SER A 37 -1.82 -11.23 29.34
N ARG A 38 -3.02 -10.92 29.85
CA ARG A 38 -4.31 -11.22 29.18
C ARG A 38 -4.46 -10.68 27.75
N ALA A 39 -3.68 -9.64 27.39
CA ALA A 39 -3.71 -9.00 26.09
C ALA A 39 -2.37 -9.14 25.34
N TYR A 40 -1.50 -10.10 25.72
CA TYR A 40 -0.17 -10.25 25.10
C TYR A 40 -0.25 -10.41 23.58
N LYS A 41 -1.14 -11.28 23.11
CA LYS A 41 -1.32 -11.56 21.67
C LYS A 41 -1.82 -10.34 20.92
N GLU A 42 -2.80 -9.64 21.48
CA GLU A 42 -3.36 -8.40 20.92
C GLU A 42 -2.33 -7.27 20.88
N VAL A 43 -1.63 -7.01 21.98
CA VAL A 43 -0.58 -5.98 22.04
C VAL A 43 0.54 -6.30 21.08
N LYS A 44 0.97 -7.57 21.00
CA LYS A 44 2.00 -8.02 20.06
C LYS A 44 1.58 -7.78 18.63
N TYR A 45 0.36 -8.18 18.27
CA TYR A 45 -0.20 -7.98 16.95
C TYR A 45 -0.21 -6.50 16.53
N LEU A 46 -0.62 -5.61 17.44
CA LEU A 46 -0.68 -4.18 17.16
C LEU A 46 0.70 -3.52 17.08
N ALA A 47 1.65 -3.96 17.90
CA ALA A 47 3.03 -3.50 17.86
C ALA A 47 3.75 -3.93 16.57
N ASP A 48 3.64 -5.21 16.20
CA ASP A 48 4.25 -5.78 14.98
C ASP A 48 3.73 -5.09 13.71
N ARG A 49 2.48 -4.61 13.73
CA ARG A 49 1.85 -3.86 12.62
C ARG A 49 1.99 -2.35 12.74
N GLN A 50 2.67 -1.87 13.79
CA GLN A 50 2.86 -0.45 14.10
C GLN A 50 1.55 0.33 14.25
N TYR A 51 0.44 -0.32 14.57
CA TYR A 51 -0.84 0.36 14.85
C TYR A 51 -0.78 1.08 16.21
N MET A 52 -0.09 0.48 17.17
CA MET A 52 0.07 1.01 18.51
C MET A 52 1.48 0.81 19.02
N SER A 53 2.06 1.86 19.60
CA SER A 53 3.39 1.84 20.21
C SER A 53 3.30 1.95 21.74
N GLY A 54 4.37 1.54 22.41
CA GLY A 54 4.55 1.78 23.83
C GLY A 54 4.66 3.27 24.15
N LYS A 55 4.50 3.59 25.44
CA LYS A 55 4.78 4.92 26.00
C LYS A 55 6.29 5.18 26.03
N THR A 56 7.07 4.13 26.24
CA THR A 56 8.52 4.11 26.06
C THR A 56 8.93 2.83 25.30
N THR A 57 10.24 2.64 25.16
CA THR A 57 10.87 1.48 24.50
C THR A 57 10.58 0.17 25.21
N GLU A 58 10.45 0.24 26.53
CA GLU A 58 10.29 -0.90 27.41
C GLU A 58 8.93 -0.91 28.14
N ARG A 59 8.07 0.10 27.91
CA ARG A 59 6.80 0.24 28.63
C ARG A 59 5.64 0.51 27.69
N PHE A 60 4.65 -0.37 27.70
CA PHE A 60 3.40 -0.20 26.97
C PHE A 60 2.48 0.84 27.65
N GLY A 61 2.47 0.86 28.98
CA GLY A 61 1.61 1.70 29.81
C GLY A 61 0.24 1.06 30.07
N VAL A 62 0.21 -0.23 30.44
CA VAL A 62 -1.04 -1.04 30.52
C VAL A 62 -2.15 -0.41 31.37
N ASN A 63 -1.79 0.28 32.46
CA ASN A 63 -2.72 0.92 33.39
C ASN A 63 -2.91 2.43 33.14
N GLU A 64 -2.36 2.97 32.06
CA GLU A 64 -2.54 4.38 31.71
C GLU A 64 -3.84 4.58 30.92
N ASN A 65 -4.52 5.71 31.14
CA ASN A 65 -5.70 6.10 30.36
C ASN A 65 -5.30 6.58 28.95
N VAL A 66 -6.16 6.35 27.98
CA VAL A 66 -5.94 6.76 26.58
C VAL A 66 -6.55 8.12 26.31
N THR A 67 -5.75 9.03 25.73
CA THR A 67 -6.26 10.35 25.30
C THR A 67 -6.97 10.28 23.96
N ARG A 68 -7.79 11.29 23.66
CA ARG A 68 -8.48 11.43 22.35
C ARG A 68 -7.51 11.43 21.17
N ALA A 69 -6.38 12.11 21.31
CA ALA A 69 -5.33 12.14 20.31
C ALA A 69 -4.65 10.77 20.10
N GLU A 70 -4.37 10.04 21.19
CA GLU A 70 -3.77 8.70 21.10
C GLU A 70 -4.71 7.72 20.42
N ALA A 71 -6.01 7.78 20.76
CA ALA A 71 -7.03 6.99 20.10
C ALA A 71 -7.14 7.31 18.60
N ALA A 72 -7.19 8.58 18.24
CA ALA A 72 -7.22 9.02 16.85
C ALA A 72 -6.01 8.53 16.06
N ALA A 73 -4.80 8.63 16.64
CA ALA A 73 -3.59 8.14 15.99
C ALA A 73 -3.62 6.61 15.77
N THR A 74 -3.98 5.83 16.79
CA THR A 74 -4.03 4.37 16.68
C THR A 74 -5.12 3.89 15.72
N ILE A 75 -6.31 4.47 15.77
CA ILE A 75 -7.41 4.14 14.85
C ILE A 75 -7.06 4.57 13.42
N GLY A 76 -6.46 5.74 13.26
CA GLY A 76 -5.95 6.21 11.97
C GLY A 76 -4.96 5.22 11.35
N ARG A 77 -3.97 4.75 12.12
CA ARG A 77 -3.03 3.72 11.65
C ARG A 77 -3.72 2.40 11.30
N ALA A 78 -4.63 1.93 12.16
CA ALA A 78 -5.39 0.69 11.92
C ALA A 78 -6.29 0.77 10.67
N LEU A 79 -6.76 1.96 10.32
CA LEU A 79 -7.53 2.23 9.10
C LEU A 79 -6.66 2.61 7.89
N ASN A 80 -5.33 2.56 8.03
CA ASN A 80 -4.36 2.98 7.01
C ASN A 80 -4.59 4.42 6.50
N ILE A 81 -4.93 5.33 7.41
CA ILE A 81 -5.10 6.75 7.15
C ILE A 81 -3.74 7.44 7.20
N SER A 82 -3.50 8.44 6.34
CA SER A 82 -2.23 9.17 6.32
C SER A 82 -2.01 9.95 7.63
N ALA A 83 -0.77 9.90 8.12
CA ALA A 83 -0.32 10.67 9.28
C ALA A 83 -0.05 12.15 8.96
N THR A 84 -0.12 12.56 7.68
CA THR A 84 0.33 13.89 7.24
C THR A 84 -0.39 14.98 8.00
N ASN A 85 0.38 15.75 8.77
CA ASN A 85 -0.11 16.92 9.48
C ASN A 85 -0.81 17.89 8.51
N GLN A 86 -2.06 18.24 8.80
CA GLN A 86 -2.89 19.12 7.98
C GLN A 86 -3.68 20.09 8.84
N GLU A 87 -4.14 21.20 8.25
CA GLU A 87 -5.07 22.08 8.95
C GLU A 87 -6.31 21.30 9.35
N THR A 88 -6.78 21.54 10.57
CA THR A 88 -7.99 20.90 11.07
C THR A 88 -9.12 21.90 11.24
N SER A 89 -10.35 21.40 11.26
CA SER A 89 -11.52 22.19 11.63
C SER A 89 -11.58 22.53 13.12
N PHE A 90 -10.62 22.08 13.94
CA PHE A 90 -10.61 22.26 15.39
C PHE A 90 -9.62 23.35 15.81
N LYS A 91 -10.09 24.30 16.62
CA LYS A 91 -9.32 25.48 17.05
C LYS A 91 -8.05 25.13 17.85
N ASP A 92 -8.10 24.03 18.60
CA ASP A 92 -7.04 23.56 19.50
C ASP A 92 -6.16 22.45 18.88
N VAL A 93 -6.36 22.15 17.60
CA VAL A 93 -5.53 21.21 16.84
C VAL A 93 -5.01 21.91 15.59
N PRO A 94 -3.97 22.75 15.71
CA PRO A 94 -3.35 23.40 14.56
C PRO A 94 -2.65 22.36 13.67
N LYS A 95 -2.35 22.72 12.41
CA LYS A 95 -1.59 21.84 11.50
C LYS A 95 -0.32 21.27 12.10
N GLY A 96 0.43 22.06 12.89
CA GLY A 96 1.65 21.61 13.54
C GLY A 96 1.47 20.53 14.61
N TYR A 97 0.26 20.29 15.11
CA TYR A 97 -0.01 19.24 16.08
C TYR A 97 0.24 17.86 15.45
N ARG A 98 1.10 17.03 16.06
CA ARG A 98 1.61 15.75 15.51
C ARG A 98 0.58 14.71 15.06
N PHE A 99 -0.70 14.89 15.42
CA PHE A 99 -1.79 14.00 15.04
C PHE A 99 -2.91 14.73 14.27
N SER A 100 -2.67 15.96 13.82
CA SER A 100 -3.64 16.77 13.08
C SER A 100 -4.13 16.05 11.83
N GLY A 101 -3.24 15.33 11.14
CA GLY A 101 -3.54 14.43 10.02
C GLY A 101 -4.65 13.42 10.33
N TYR A 102 -4.41 12.57 11.33
CA TYR A 102 -5.35 11.55 11.76
C TYR A 102 -6.67 12.14 12.28
N ILE A 103 -6.58 13.19 13.09
CA ILE A 103 -7.75 13.83 13.70
C ILE A 103 -8.66 14.39 12.60
N GLN A 104 -8.10 15.09 11.63
CA GLN A 104 -8.88 15.68 10.55
C GLN A 104 -9.51 14.61 9.65
N GLU A 105 -8.77 13.57 9.26
CA GLU A 105 -9.31 12.51 8.39
C GLU A 105 -10.39 11.67 9.06
N LEU A 106 -10.22 11.34 10.34
CA LEU A 106 -11.24 10.62 11.11
C LEU A 106 -12.49 11.49 11.33
N SER A 107 -12.33 12.80 11.48
CA SER A 107 -13.45 13.75 11.58
C SER A 107 -14.23 13.83 10.27
N LYS A 108 -13.55 13.93 9.11
CA LYS A 108 -14.20 13.92 7.78
C LYS A 108 -15.03 12.66 7.56
N ARG A 109 -14.62 11.54 8.15
CA ARG A 109 -15.31 10.23 8.08
C ARG A 109 -16.40 10.05 9.13
N ASN A 110 -16.67 11.07 9.96
CA ASN A 110 -17.60 11.01 11.10
C ASN A 110 -17.27 9.89 12.11
N ILE A 111 -16.01 9.45 12.18
CA ILE A 111 -15.57 8.44 13.14
C ILE A 111 -15.36 9.08 14.52
N ILE A 112 -14.71 10.25 14.52
CA ILE A 112 -14.56 11.11 15.69
C ILE A 112 -15.22 12.46 15.44
N THR A 113 -15.52 13.18 16.51
CA THR A 113 -16.21 14.48 16.49
C THR A 113 -15.61 15.38 17.55
N GLY A 114 -15.58 16.69 17.30
CA GLY A 114 -15.22 17.69 18.31
C GLY A 114 -16.41 18.13 19.16
N TYR A 115 -16.20 19.16 19.97
CA TYR A 115 -17.18 19.80 20.82
C TYR A 115 -17.82 21.00 20.12
N ALA A 116 -18.98 21.45 20.63
CA ALA A 116 -19.75 22.55 20.06
C ALA A 116 -18.98 23.89 20.03
N ASP A 117 -18.00 24.07 20.90
CA ASP A 117 -17.11 25.25 20.95
C ASP A 117 -16.06 25.28 19.81
N GLY A 118 -16.02 24.24 18.98
CA GLY A 118 -15.08 24.08 17.87
C GLY A 118 -13.74 23.47 18.29
N THR A 119 -13.63 22.87 19.48
CA THR A 119 -12.41 22.19 19.95
C THR A 119 -12.49 20.67 19.77
N PHE A 120 -11.33 20.02 19.69
CA PHE A 120 -11.19 18.57 19.72
C PHE A 120 -10.81 18.03 21.10
N ARG A 121 -10.08 18.82 21.90
CA ARG A 121 -9.49 18.51 23.21
C ARG A 121 -8.61 17.26 23.18
N PRO A 122 -7.45 17.30 22.49
CA PRO A 122 -6.66 16.12 22.21
C PRO A 122 -6.14 15.38 23.45
N ASN A 123 -5.95 16.09 24.57
CA ASN A 123 -5.41 15.53 25.81
C ASN A 123 -6.49 14.96 26.75
N ASP A 124 -7.78 15.19 26.47
CA ASP A 124 -8.85 14.61 27.29
C ASP A 124 -8.82 13.08 27.19
N GLN A 125 -9.07 12.43 28.32
CA GLN A 125 -9.14 10.97 28.42
C GLN A 125 -10.50 10.45 27.97
N LEU A 126 -10.51 9.42 27.11
CA LEU A 126 -11.73 8.79 26.63
C LEU A 126 -12.32 7.83 27.67
N THR A 127 -13.65 7.79 27.73
CA THR A 127 -14.35 6.71 28.44
C THR A 127 -14.45 5.45 27.56
N ARG A 128 -14.69 4.29 28.19
CA ARG A 128 -14.96 3.05 27.46
C ARG A 128 -16.17 3.20 26.53
N GLY A 129 -17.25 3.85 26.96
CA GLY A 129 -18.44 4.07 26.14
C GLY A 129 -18.19 4.99 24.94
N GLN A 130 -17.41 6.05 25.12
CA GLN A 130 -16.97 6.89 24.00
C GLN A 130 -16.13 6.09 23.01
N MET A 131 -15.22 5.24 23.51
CA MET A 131 -14.46 4.34 22.64
C MET A 131 -15.36 3.35 21.90
N ALA A 132 -16.40 2.81 22.53
CA ALA A 132 -17.33 1.88 21.89
C ALA A 132 -17.97 2.47 20.64
N ILE A 133 -18.41 3.74 20.71
CA ILE A 133 -18.92 4.47 19.55
C ILE A 133 -17.85 4.63 18.46
N ILE A 134 -16.64 5.04 18.84
CA ILE A 134 -15.56 5.27 17.87
C ILE A 134 -15.19 3.95 17.16
N ILE A 135 -15.06 2.86 17.90
CA ILE A 135 -14.81 1.52 17.36
C ILE A 135 -15.96 1.08 16.45
N ASN A 136 -17.21 1.29 16.85
CA ASN A 136 -18.36 0.95 16.04
C ASN A 136 -18.34 1.70 14.71
N ARG A 137 -18.09 3.02 14.75
CA ARG A 137 -17.99 3.86 13.55
C ARG A 137 -16.82 3.50 12.66
N ALA A 138 -15.69 3.12 13.26
CA ALA A 138 -14.46 2.81 12.54
C ALA A 138 -14.47 1.43 11.88
N PHE A 139 -14.98 0.40 12.59
CA PHE A 139 -14.72 -1.00 12.22
C PHE A 139 -15.97 -1.85 12.03
N LEU A 140 -17.16 -1.39 12.43
CA LEU A 140 -18.38 -2.19 12.39
C LEU A 140 -19.37 -1.66 11.34
N SER A 141 -20.25 -2.55 10.87
CA SER A 141 -21.40 -2.16 10.02
C SER A 141 -22.36 -1.25 10.78
N ASN A 142 -23.21 -0.47 10.11
CA ASN A 142 -24.13 0.48 10.76
C ASN A 142 -23.40 1.41 11.78
N PRO A 143 -22.66 2.42 11.30
CA PRO A 143 -21.83 3.26 12.15
C PRO A 143 -22.64 4.18 13.10
N ASN A 144 -23.92 4.44 12.76
CA ASN A 144 -24.79 5.38 13.46
C ASN A 144 -25.72 4.65 14.43
N VAL A 145 -25.20 4.31 15.60
CA VAL A 145 -25.97 3.66 16.68
C VAL A 145 -25.86 4.46 17.98
N SER A 146 -26.77 4.21 18.91
CA SER A 146 -26.66 4.76 20.26
C SER A 146 -25.44 4.19 20.99
N ILE A 147 -24.97 4.88 22.04
CA ILE A 147 -23.85 4.39 22.87
C ILE A 147 -24.19 3.01 23.46
N ALA A 148 -25.40 2.84 23.97
CA ALA A 148 -25.85 1.57 24.53
C ALA A 148 -25.83 0.43 23.52
N GLU A 149 -26.21 0.71 22.28
CA GLU A 149 -26.17 -0.27 21.22
C GLU A 149 -24.74 -0.60 20.79
N ALA A 150 -23.85 0.39 20.67
CA ALA A 150 -22.43 0.14 20.39
C ALA A 150 -21.79 -0.76 21.46
N GLU A 151 -22.09 -0.51 22.74
CA GLU A 151 -21.60 -1.33 23.85
C GLU A 151 -22.09 -2.78 23.75
N LYS A 152 -23.40 -2.99 23.55
CA LYS A 152 -24.00 -4.31 23.36
C LYS A 152 -23.36 -5.03 22.17
N ARG A 153 -23.10 -4.31 21.07
CA ARG A 153 -22.47 -4.84 19.86
C ARG A 153 -21.04 -5.28 20.12
N LEU A 154 -20.21 -4.44 20.75
CA LEU A 154 -18.84 -4.80 21.11
C LEU A 154 -18.79 -6.03 22.02
N MET A 155 -19.70 -6.12 23.00
CA MET A 155 -19.83 -7.30 23.87
C MET A 155 -20.23 -8.55 23.08
N SER A 156 -21.28 -8.46 22.25
CA SER A 156 -21.80 -9.59 21.47
C SER A 156 -20.80 -10.13 20.43
N LEU A 157 -19.92 -9.27 19.93
CA LEU A 157 -18.88 -9.64 18.98
C LEU A 157 -17.60 -10.13 19.67
N GLY A 158 -17.56 -10.20 21.01
CA GLY A 158 -16.35 -10.57 21.76
C GLY A 158 -15.22 -9.53 21.66
N ILE A 159 -15.50 -8.33 21.17
CA ILE A 159 -14.54 -7.22 21.12
C ILE A 159 -14.27 -6.69 22.53
N SER A 160 -15.29 -6.69 23.38
CA SER A 160 -15.20 -6.43 24.82
C SER A 160 -15.78 -7.60 25.59
N GLU A 161 -15.16 -7.97 26.71
CA GLU A 161 -15.71 -8.93 27.67
C GLU A 161 -16.45 -8.22 28.83
N GLY A 162 -16.47 -6.89 28.82
CA GLY A 162 -17.07 -6.08 29.88
C GLY A 162 -16.19 -6.01 31.12
N LYS A 163 -16.81 -5.68 32.24
CA LYS A 163 -16.22 -5.66 33.58
C LYS A 163 -16.70 -6.90 34.34
N ALA A 164 -16.03 -7.23 35.44
CA ALA A 164 -16.38 -8.40 36.26
C ALA A 164 -17.81 -8.35 36.83
N ASP A 165 -18.38 -7.14 36.98
CA ASP A 165 -19.77 -6.91 37.42
C ASP A 165 -20.81 -7.11 36.29
N GLY A 166 -20.38 -7.56 35.11
CA GLY A 166 -21.24 -7.78 33.94
C GLY A 166 -21.59 -6.50 33.16
N THR A 167 -21.18 -5.33 33.62
CA THR A 167 -21.41 -4.07 32.91
C THR A 167 -20.37 -3.84 31.82
N PHE A 168 -20.64 -2.92 30.90
CA PHE A 168 -19.62 -2.47 29.95
C PHE A 168 -18.56 -1.57 30.62
N GLY A 169 -18.86 -0.94 31.76
CA GLY A 169 -18.04 0.11 32.37
C GLY A 169 -18.05 1.42 31.58
N ARG A 170 -19.21 1.84 31.03
CA ARG A 170 -19.36 3.00 30.12
C ARG A 170 -18.60 4.25 30.55
N MET A 171 -18.70 4.59 31.83
CA MET A 171 -18.20 5.86 32.38
C MET A 171 -16.72 5.78 32.77
N ASP A 172 -16.16 4.58 32.88
CA ASP A 172 -14.75 4.39 33.22
C ASP A 172 -13.88 4.94 32.10
N LYS A 173 -12.75 5.56 32.48
CA LYS A 173 -11.70 5.87 31.52
C LYS A 173 -11.11 4.58 30.96
N ILE A 174 -10.89 4.54 29.65
CA ILE A 174 -10.37 3.34 29.00
C ILE A 174 -8.88 3.22 29.25
N LEU A 175 -8.48 2.10 29.86
CA LEU A 175 -7.09 1.72 30.02
C LEU A 175 -6.48 1.35 28.68
N ARG A 176 -5.19 1.62 28.53
CA ARG A 176 -4.45 1.37 27.30
C ARG A 176 -4.44 -0.11 26.90
N ILE A 177 -4.44 -1.02 27.87
CA ILE A 177 -4.55 -2.47 27.61
C ILE A 177 -5.94 -2.87 27.08
N ASP A 178 -7.03 -2.28 27.58
CA ASP A 178 -8.38 -2.54 27.07
C ASP A 178 -8.57 -1.94 25.67
N PHE A 179 -8.00 -0.76 25.44
CA PHE A 179 -8.00 -0.14 24.12
C PHE A 179 -7.27 -1.01 23.09
N ALA A 180 -6.13 -1.60 23.45
CA ALA A 180 -5.41 -2.54 22.59
C ALA A 180 -6.27 -3.77 22.24
N VAL A 181 -6.96 -4.36 23.23
CA VAL A 181 -7.88 -5.48 23.00
C VAL A 181 -9.00 -5.07 22.04
N PHE A 182 -9.64 -3.91 22.26
CA PHE A 182 -10.74 -3.45 21.41
C PHE A 182 -10.30 -3.26 19.96
N ILE A 183 -9.14 -2.63 19.73
CA ILE A 183 -8.62 -2.43 18.37
C ILE A 183 -8.25 -3.76 17.73
N ALA A 184 -7.45 -4.59 18.39
CA ALA A 184 -6.98 -5.87 17.86
C ALA A 184 -8.15 -6.77 17.47
N ARG A 185 -9.14 -6.95 18.35
CA ARG A 185 -10.32 -7.77 18.07
C ARG A 185 -11.27 -7.15 17.05
N SER A 186 -11.22 -5.82 16.86
CA SER A 186 -11.99 -5.16 15.80
C SER A 186 -11.38 -5.42 14.42
N VAL A 187 -10.04 -5.35 14.30
CA VAL A 187 -9.33 -5.53 13.02
C VAL A 187 -9.02 -6.99 12.69
N GLU A 188 -8.89 -7.85 13.69
CA GLU A 188 -8.52 -9.26 13.57
C GLU A 188 -9.51 -10.12 14.38
N PRO A 189 -10.61 -10.57 13.76
CA PRO A 189 -11.65 -11.33 14.44
C PRO A 189 -11.17 -12.65 15.07
N SER A 190 -10.04 -13.20 14.64
CA SER A 190 -9.48 -14.42 15.24
C SER A 190 -9.02 -14.26 16.70
N PHE A 191 -8.86 -13.03 17.20
CA PHE A 191 -8.63 -12.76 18.63
C PHE A 191 -9.89 -12.73 19.49
N ARG A 192 -11.08 -12.79 18.89
CA ARG A 192 -12.33 -12.79 19.66
C ARG A 192 -12.48 -14.16 20.33
N PRO A 193 -12.82 -14.22 21.63
CA PRO A 193 -13.16 -15.48 22.26
C PRO A 193 -14.35 -16.13 21.54
N ASN A 194 -14.42 -17.47 21.56
CA ASN A 194 -15.53 -18.22 20.97
C ASN A 194 -16.83 -17.94 21.75
N VAL A 195 -17.51 -16.84 21.44
CA VAL A 195 -18.81 -16.52 22.04
C VAL A 195 -19.90 -17.29 21.31
N VAL A 196 -20.38 -18.38 21.92
CA VAL A 196 -21.62 -19.07 21.53
C VAL A 196 -22.82 -18.25 22.04
N LYS A 197 -23.11 -17.12 21.39
CA LYS A 197 -24.46 -16.52 21.35
C LYS A 197 -24.50 -15.36 20.34
N PRO A 198 -25.02 -15.55 19.12
CA PRO A 198 -25.41 -14.43 18.27
C PRO A 198 -26.49 -13.62 19.03
N PRO A 199 -26.51 -12.28 18.94
CA PRO A 199 -27.63 -11.52 19.48
C PRO A 199 -28.93 -11.99 18.82
N THR A 200 -29.93 -12.28 19.66
CA THR A 200 -31.34 -12.38 19.28
C THR A 200 -31.80 -10.99 18.86
N GLU A 201 -31.72 -10.74 17.56
CA GLU A 201 -32.41 -9.77 16.70
C GLU A 201 -31.48 -9.54 15.49
N PRO A 202 -31.82 -10.02 14.29
CA PRO A 202 -31.00 -9.79 13.11
C PRO A 202 -31.12 -8.31 12.72
N VAL A 203 -30.20 -7.47 13.20
CA VAL A 203 -30.01 -6.14 12.61
C VAL A 203 -29.53 -6.38 11.18
N ASN A 204 -30.44 -6.27 10.21
CA ASN A 204 -30.12 -6.43 8.80
C ASN A 204 -28.98 -5.44 8.45
N PRO A 205 -27.76 -5.91 8.18
CA PRO A 205 -26.63 -5.02 7.97
C PRO A 205 -26.71 -4.34 6.60
N PHE A 206 -27.58 -4.81 5.69
CA PHE A 206 -27.69 -4.35 4.31
C PHE A 206 -28.68 -3.19 4.17
N THR A 207 -28.34 -2.05 4.76
CA THR A 207 -29.18 -0.85 4.76
C THR A 207 -29.06 -0.02 3.48
N ARG A 208 -28.08 -0.31 2.62
CA ARG A 208 -27.85 0.41 1.35
C ARG A 208 -28.33 -0.43 0.19
N THR A 209 -28.88 0.22 -0.83
CA THR A 209 -29.02 -0.36 -2.16
C THR A 209 -27.96 0.27 -3.05
N VAL A 210 -27.15 -0.54 -3.71
CA VAL A 210 -26.05 -0.09 -4.57
C VAL A 210 -26.01 -0.93 -5.85
N TYR A 211 -25.28 -0.42 -6.83
CA TYR A 211 -25.12 -1.01 -8.14
C TYR A 211 -23.65 -1.20 -8.46
N VAL A 212 -23.33 -2.29 -9.13
CA VAL A 212 -21.97 -2.58 -9.60
C VAL A 212 -21.59 -1.66 -10.74
N THR A 213 -20.44 -0.99 -10.63
CA THR A 213 -19.94 -0.01 -11.62
C THR A 213 -18.88 -0.59 -12.57
N SER A 214 -18.49 -1.85 -12.38
CA SER A 214 -17.48 -2.52 -13.22
C SER A 214 -18.03 -2.87 -14.61
N GLU A 215 -17.91 -1.94 -15.57
CA GLU A 215 -18.49 -2.10 -16.93
C GLU A 215 -17.76 -3.16 -17.77
N GLN A 216 -16.44 -3.29 -17.60
CA GLN A 216 -15.57 -4.05 -18.51
C GLN A 216 -15.31 -5.50 -18.08
N SER A 217 -15.60 -5.85 -16.83
CA SER A 217 -15.36 -7.20 -16.29
C SER A 217 -16.26 -7.49 -15.09
N PRO A 218 -16.64 -8.76 -14.84
CA PRO A 218 -17.44 -9.11 -13.66
C PRO A 218 -16.68 -8.82 -12.36
N LEU A 219 -17.36 -8.23 -11.39
CA LEU A 219 -16.83 -7.91 -10.07
C LEU A 219 -16.81 -9.18 -9.20
N ASN A 220 -15.62 -9.58 -8.76
CA ASN A 220 -15.44 -10.72 -7.87
C ASN A 220 -16.02 -10.45 -6.46
N VAL A 221 -16.90 -11.33 -6.00
CA VAL A 221 -17.41 -11.41 -4.64
C VAL A 221 -16.57 -12.39 -3.84
N ARG A 222 -16.08 -11.99 -2.67
CA ARG A 222 -15.14 -12.76 -1.85
C ARG A 222 -15.71 -13.18 -0.51
N SER A 223 -15.17 -14.24 0.09
CA SER A 223 -15.59 -14.74 1.41
C SER A 223 -15.19 -13.83 2.58
N GLY A 224 -14.28 -12.87 2.37
CA GLY A 224 -13.82 -11.92 3.38
C GLY A 224 -13.32 -10.59 2.79
N ARG A 225 -13.00 -9.63 3.66
CA ARG A 225 -12.56 -8.27 3.30
C ARG A 225 -11.09 -8.27 2.91
N GLY A 226 -10.81 -8.44 1.62
CA GLY A 226 -9.45 -8.42 1.10
C GLY A 226 -9.25 -9.30 -0.12
N MET A 227 -8.18 -9.06 -0.86
CA MET A 227 -7.87 -9.82 -2.09
C MET A 227 -7.44 -11.27 -1.83
N ASN A 228 -7.03 -11.59 -0.59
CA ASN A 228 -6.54 -12.92 -0.21
C ASN A 228 -7.68 -13.91 0.13
N TYR A 229 -8.92 -13.43 0.22
CA TYR A 229 -10.07 -14.28 0.47
C TYR A 229 -10.58 -14.91 -0.83
N ALA A 230 -11.03 -16.16 -0.73
CA ALA A 230 -11.54 -16.92 -1.86
C ALA A 230 -12.67 -16.18 -2.58
N VAL A 231 -12.71 -16.27 -3.90
CA VAL A 231 -13.84 -15.79 -4.71
C VAL A 231 -14.98 -16.78 -4.54
N VAL A 232 -16.14 -16.28 -4.12
CA VAL A 232 -17.36 -17.05 -3.84
C VAL A 232 -18.51 -16.70 -4.79
N GLY A 233 -18.31 -15.71 -5.65
CA GLY A 233 -19.29 -15.29 -6.66
C GLY A 233 -18.74 -14.17 -7.55
N GLN A 234 -19.53 -13.78 -8.54
CA GLN A 234 -19.21 -12.71 -9.48
C GLN A 234 -20.48 -11.93 -9.81
N LEU A 235 -20.35 -10.61 -10.02
CA LEU A 235 -21.47 -9.72 -10.36
C LEU A 235 -21.18 -8.93 -11.62
N SER A 236 -22.16 -8.87 -12.52
CA SER A 236 -22.07 -8.08 -13.75
C SER A 236 -22.25 -6.58 -13.50
N PHE A 237 -21.88 -5.75 -14.46
CA PHE A 237 -22.21 -4.32 -14.47
C PHE A 237 -23.69 -4.07 -14.21
N GLN A 238 -24.01 -2.97 -13.52
CA GLN A 238 -25.37 -2.55 -13.13
C GLN A 238 -26.10 -3.52 -12.19
N THR A 239 -25.48 -4.63 -11.78
CA THR A 239 -26.12 -5.56 -10.85
C THR A 239 -26.48 -4.84 -9.56
N LYS A 240 -27.77 -4.86 -9.21
CA LYS A 240 -28.30 -4.27 -7.98
C LYS A 240 -28.07 -5.24 -6.82
N VAL A 241 -27.43 -4.77 -5.76
CA VAL A 241 -27.21 -5.54 -4.54
C VAL A 241 -27.62 -4.74 -3.31
N LYS A 242 -28.03 -5.44 -2.25
CA LYS A 242 -28.14 -4.80 -0.94
C LYS A 242 -26.75 -4.81 -0.32
N ALA A 243 -26.34 -3.70 0.27
CA ALA A 243 -24.99 -3.50 0.77
C ALA A 243 -25.01 -2.99 2.20
N ALA A 244 -24.05 -3.47 2.98
CA ALA A 244 -23.71 -2.87 4.24
C ALA A 244 -22.92 -1.59 4.04
N TYR A 245 -22.71 -0.84 5.13
CA TYR A 245 -21.73 0.23 5.12
C TYR A 245 -20.32 -0.32 4.87
N PRO A 246 -19.47 0.40 4.12
CA PRO A 246 -18.13 -0.05 3.80
C PRO A 246 -17.27 -0.03 5.07
N VAL A 247 -16.41 -1.03 5.20
CA VAL A 247 -15.40 -1.11 6.27
C VAL A 247 -14.06 -1.43 5.60
N ASN A 248 -13.06 -0.57 5.79
CA ASN A 248 -11.72 -0.71 5.21
C ASN A 248 -11.70 -0.86 3.68
N GLY A 249 -12.56 -0.13 2.97
CA GLY A 249 -12.64 -0.17 1.49
C GLY A 249 -13.33 -1.43 0.94
N TRP A 250 -13.89 -2.27 1.80
CA TRP A 250 -14.65 -3.46 1.42
C TRP A 250 -16.07 -3.39 1.97
N THR A 251 -17.01 -3.85 1.17
CA THR A 251 -18.44 -3.79 1.47
C THR A 251 -19.03 -5.18 1.45
N LYS A 252 -19.68 -5.55 2.57
CA LYS A 252 -20.47 -6.77 2.61
C LYS A 252 -21.73 -6.53 1.79
N ILE A 253 -22.04 -7.45 0.90
CA ILE A 253 -23.21 -7.38 0.03
C ILE A 253 -24.06 -8.63 0.18
N GLN A 254 -25.35 -8.47 -0.07
CA GLN A 254 -26.31 -9.54 -0.30
C GLN A 254 -26.73 -9.49 -1.77
N TYR A 255 -26.55 -10.60 -2.46
CA TYR A 255 -26.79 -10.76 -3.89
C TYR A 255 -27.46 -12.12 -4.16
N ASP A 256 -28.00 -12.34 -5.36
CA ASP A 256 -28.72 -13.57 -5.73
C ASP A 256 -29.73 -14.04 -4.66
N GLY A 257 -30.62 -13.13 -4.24
CA GLY A 257 -31.59 -13.38 -3.18
C GLY A 257 -30.99 -13.26 -1.78
N ASN A 258 -30.23 -14.28 -1.34
CA ASN A 258 -29.72 -14.39 0.03
C ASN A 258 -28.21 -14.68 0.14
N LYS A 259 -27.47 -14.82 -0.97
CA LYS A 259 -26.03 -15.05 -0.91
C LYS A 259 -25.33 -13.82 -0.36
N GLU A 260 -24.31 -14.02 0.45
CA GLU A 260 -23.52 -12.94 1.04
C GLU A 260 -22.05 -13.04 0.64
N GLY A 261 -21.38 -11.90 0.57
CA GLY A 261 -19.94 -11.83 0.37
C GLY A 261 -19.42 -10.41 0.40
N TYR A 262 -18.16 -10.22 0.04
CA TYR A 262 -17.47 -8.93 0.12
C TYR A 262 -16.96 -8.50 -1.25
N VAL A 263 -17.17 -7.24 -1.58
CA VAL A 263 -16.62 -6.59 -2.78
C VAL A 263 -15.87 -5.32 -2.38
N ALA A 264 -14.97 -4.84 -3.23
CA ALA A 264 -14.32 -3.55 -3.00
C ALA A 264 -15.34 -2.42 -3.23
N GLU A 265 -15.39 -1.46 -2.29
CA GLU A 265 -16.36 -0.36 -2.29
C GLU A 265 -16.24 0.53 -3.54
N ASP A 266 -15.04 0.67 -4.09
CA ASP A 266 -14.77 1.48 -5.29
C ASP A 266 -15.55 1.02 -6.54
N TYR A 267 -16.07 -0.22 -6.53
CA TYR A 267 -16.88 -0.77 -7.63
C TYR A 267 -18.39 -0.70 -7.36
N LEU A 268 -18.82 0.07 -6.36
CA LEU A 268 -20.22 0.23 -5.99
C LEU A 268 -20.65 1.69 -6.10
N SER A 269 -21.88 1.91 -6.57
CA SER A 269 -22.50 3.24 -6.60
C SER A 269 -23.92 3.19 -6.03
N THR A 270 -24.30 4.21 -5.27
CA THR A 270 -25.68 4.39 -4.78
C THR A 270 -26.63 4.87 -5.87
N THR A 271 -26.10 5.40 -6.97
CA THR A 271 -26.87 5.77 -8.16
C THR A 271 -26.75 4.69 -9.20
N TYR A 272 -27.82 4.41 -9.94
CA TYR A 272 -27.78 3.47 -11.05
C TYR A 272 -26.74 3.95 -12.08
N PRO A 273 -25.64 3.22 -12.33
CA PRO A 273 -24.62 3.65 -13.26
C PRO A 273 -25.22 3.56 -14.65
N LYS A 274 -25.34 4.71 -15.33
CA LYS A 274 -25.73 4.70 -16.75
C LYS A 274 -24.57 4.10 -17.54
N PRO A 275 -24.84 3.22 -18.53
CA PRO A 275 -23.81 2.83 -19.47
C PRO A 275 -23.23 4.11 -20.05
N THR A 276 -21.92 4.25 -20.06
CA THR A 276 -21.28 5.44 -20.59
C THR A 276 -21.74 5.64 -22.04
N PRO A 277 -22.49 6.72 -22.40
CA PRO A 277 -22.85 6.98 -23.78
C PRO A 277 -21.57 7.16 -24.60
N PRO A 278 -21.51 6.73 -25.88
CA PRO A 278 -20.38 7.08 -26.72
C PRO A 278 -20.30 8.62 -26.79
N LYS A 279 -19.28 9.20 -26.19
CA LYS A 279 -19.11 10.65 -26.09
C LYS A 279 -18.82 11.25 -27.48
N PRO A 280 -19.40 12.43 -27.83
CA PRO A 280 -18.86 13.24 -28.92
C PRO A 280 -17.46 13.72 -28.51
N ASN A 281 -16.48 13.55 -29.40
CA ASN A 281 -15.07 13.88 -29.18
C ASN A 281 -14.83 15.35 -28.78
N PRO A 282 -14.33 15.66 -27.57
CA PRO A 282 -13.17 16.53 -27.45
C PRO A 282 -11.94 15.70 -27.83
N ALA A 283 -11.02 16.27 -28.63
CA ALA A 283 -9.86 15.57 -29.17
C ALA A 283 -9.26 14.57 -28.17
N PRO A 284 -9.45 13.26 -28.41
CA PRO A 284 -9.04 12.23 -27.49
C PRO A 284 -7.53 12.07 -27.66
N VAL A 285 -6.77 12.21 -26.58
CA VAL A 285 -5.62 11.32 -26.45
C VAL A 285 -6.22 9.99 -25.99
N GLU A 286 -6.69 9.25 -26.99
CA GLU A 286 -6.92 7.82 -26.92
C GLU A 286 -5.76 7.20 -26.10
N PRO A 287 -5.99 6.25 -25.16
CA PRO A 287 -5.00 5.19 -25.10
C PRO A 287 -5.01 4.64 -26.51
N THR A 288 -3.97 4.96 -27.29
CA THR A 288 -3.77 4.30 -28.56
C THR A 288 -4.05 2.83 -28.28
N PRO A 289 -4.99 2.17 -28.98
CA PRO A 289 -5.02 0.72 -28.95
C PRO A 289 -3.59 0.35 -29.25
N VAL A 290 -2.86 -0.19 -28.26
CA VAL A 290 -1.51 -0.64 -28.51
C VAL A 290 -1.74 -1.66 -29.60
N PRO A 291 -1.35 -1.37 -30.85
CA PRO A 291 -1.56 -2.33 -31.91
C PRO A 291 -0.94 -3.62 -31.41
N PRO A 292 -1.50 -4.81 -31.71
CA PRO A 292 -0.82 -6.05 -31.42
C PRO A 292 0.64 -5.85 -31.81
N ILE A 293 1.55 -5.97 -30.83
CA ILE A 293 2.96 -5.77 -31.12
C ILE A 293 3.32 -6.98 -31.97
N THR A 294 3.30 -6.82 -33.29
CA THR A 294 3.90 -7.77 -34.22
C THR A 294 5.37 -7.76 -33.89
N THR A 295 5.84 -8.83 -33.26
CA THR A 295 7.24 -8.97 -32.83
C THR A 295 8.11 -9.19 -34.06
N ASN A 296 8.40 -8.10 -34.78
CA ASN A 296 9.43 -8.11 -35.80
C ASN A 296 10.77 -8.34 -35.09
N ALA A 297 11.31 -9.54 -35.27
CA ALA A 297 12.56 -10.07 -34.73
C ALA A 297 12.47 -10.82 -33.38
N ALA A 298 12.41 -12.16 -33.47
CA ALA A 298 12.97 -13.12 -32.51
C ALA A 298 12.77 -12.81 -31.01
N THR A 299 11.58 -12.34 -30.60
CA THR A 299 11.20 -12.24 -29.19
C THR A 299 10.88 -13.64 -28.67
N VAL A 300 11.43 -13.97 -27.50
CA VAL A 300 11.09 -15.20 -26.77
C VAL A 300 10.59 -14.87 -25.38
N GLY A 301 9.83 -15.79 -24.79
CA GLY A 301 9.41 -15.75 -23.39
C GLY A 301 10.07 -16.91 -22.62
N TYR A 302 10.82 -16.61 -21.58
CA TYR A 302 11.31 -17.62 -20.64
C TYR A 302 10.33 -17.81 -19.49
N VAL A 303 9.86 -19.03 -19.27
CA VAL A 303 8.91 -19.33 -18.19
C VAL A 303 9.54 -19.07 -16.82
N THR A 304 8.90 -18.24 -15.99
CA THR A 304 9.39 -17.88 -14.65
C THR A 304 8.75 -18.69 -13.53
N SER A 305 7.54 -19.21 -13.75
CA SER A 305 6.83 -20.08 -12.81
C SER A 305 7.28 -21.55 -12.90
N ALA A 306 7.10 -22.33 -11.82
CA ALA A 306 7.46 -23.76 -11.82
C ALA A 306 6.77 -24.53 -12.95
N THR A 307 5.47 -24.28 -13.13
CA THR A 307 4.64 -24.80 -14.21
C THR A 307 3.80 -23.65 -14.78
N LEU A 308 3.56 -23.67 -16.09
CA LEU A 308 2.72 -22.71 -16.79
C LEU A 308 1.81 -23.43 -17.79
N ASN A 309 0.52 -23.13 -17.74
CA ASN A 309 -0.45 -23.62 -18.71
C ASN A 309 -0.34 -22.80 -20.00
N VAL A 310 -0.20 -23.49 -21.13
CA VAL A 310 -0.40 -22.92 -22.47
C VAL A 310 -1.85 -23.15 -22.84
N ARG A 311 -2.59 -22.08 -23.15
CA ARG A 311 -4.05 -22.11 -23.32
C ARG A 311 -4.47 -21.94 -24.77
N SER A 312 -5.67 -22.42 -25.11
CA SER A 312 -6.17 -22.33 -26.49
C SER A 312 -6.63 -20.94 -26.88
N GLN A 313 -6.96 -20.08 -25.91
CA GLN A 313 -7.33 -18.68 -26.12
C GLN A 313 -6.68 -17.76 -25.08
N ALA A 314 -6.67 -16.45 -25.34
CA ALA A 314 -6.14 -15.40 -24.47
C ALA A 314 -7.06 -15.11 -23.26
N ASN A 315 -7.43 -16.14 -22.50
CA ASN A 315 -8.17 -16.05 -21.25
C ASN A 315 -7.87 -17.26 -20.35
N ASP A 316 -8.07 -17.12 -19.04
CA ASP A 316 -7.75 -18.12 -18.02
C ASP A 316 -8.79 -19.25 -17.89
N SER A 317 -9.95 -19.11 -18.53
CA SER A 317 -11.00 -20.14 -18.58
C SER A 317 -10.85 -21.12 -19.75
N SER A 318 -10.05 -20.78 -20.77
CA SER A 318 -9.93 -21.59 -21.98
C SER A 318 -9.13 -22.88 -21.75
N ALA A 319 -9.37 -23.86 -22.64
CA ALA A 319 -8.77 -25.19 -22.56
C ALA A 319 -7.23 -25.12 -22.51
N ILE A 320 -6.63 -25.99 -21.73
CA ILE A 320 -5.18 -26.13 -21.64
C ILE A 320 -4.72 -26.98 -22.83
N VAL A 321 -3.90 -26.41 -23.70
CA VAL A 321 -3.28 -27.10 -24.85
C VAL A 321 -2.15 -27.98 -24.36
N THR A 322 -1.27 -27.44 -23.52
CA THR A 322 -0.14 -28.14 -22.92
C THR A 322 0.36 -27.42 -21.67
N LYS A 323 1.33 -27.99 -20.98
CA LYS A 323 2.03 -27.37 -19.83
C LYS A 323 3.52 -27.30 -20.10
N VAL A 324 4.14 -26.21 -19.68
CA VAL A 324 5.58 -25.99 -19.76
C VAL A 324 6.15 -25.65 -18.39
N THR A 325 7.44 -25.87 -18.18
CA THR A 325 8.10 -25.69 -16.89
C THR A 325 9.05 -24.50 -16.89
N LYS A 326 9.47 -24.06 -15.70
CA LYS A 326 10.43 -22.96 -15.52
C LYS A 326 11.65 -23.09 -16.43
N GLY A 327 12.04 -21.99 -17.07
CA GLY A 327 13.19 -21.92 -17.97
C GLY A 327 12.90 -22.35 -19.41
N THR A 328 11.71 -22.90 -19.70
CA THR A 328 11.30 -23.22 -21.08
C THR A 328 11.30 -21.93 -21.90
N GLU A 329 11.97 -21.97 -23.06
CA GLU A 329 11.96 -20.90 -24.06
C GLU A 329 10.73 -21.05 -24.96
N LEU A 330 9.91 -20.00 -25.03
CA LEU A 330 8.72 -19.94 -25.86
C LEU A 330 8.94 -18.94 -26.99
N ALA A 331 8.73 -19.34 -28.24
CA ALA A 331 8.74 -18.40 -29.35
C ALA A 331 7.48 -17.53 -29.29
N VAL A 332 7.64 -16.20 -29.15
CA VAL A 332 6.51 -15.26 -29.00
C VAL A 332 6.15 -14.67 -30.36
N THR A 333 4.94 -14.96 -30.83
CA THR A 333 4.45 -14.52 -32.15
C THR A 333 3.68 -13.21 -32.11
N SER A 334 2.92 -12.98 -31.03
CA SER A 334 2.17 -11.75 -30.83
C SER A 334 1.94 -11.46 -29.35
N ILE A 335 1.77 -10.19 -29.01
CA ILE A 335 1.41 -9.75 -27.66
C ILE A 335 0.17 -8.85 -27.74
N ASN A 336 -0.84 -9.16 -26.94
CA ASN A 336 -2.03 -8.34 -26.76
C ASN A 336 -2.38 -8.24 -25.27
N GLY A 337 -2.28 -7.04 -24.71
CA GLY A 337 -2.49 -6.80 -23.29
C GLY A 337 -1.58 -7.67 -22.42
N PHE A 338 -2.18 -8.53 -21.59
CA PHE A 338 -1.47 -9.47 -20.72
C PHE A 338 -1.17 -10.83 -21.37
N TRP A 339 -1.59 -11.08 -22.60
CA TRP A 339 -1.45 -12.38 -23.23
C TRP A 339 -0.41 -12.34 -24.33
N ALA A 340 0.48 -13.33 -24.32
CA ALA A 340 1.42 -13.61 -25.39
C ALA A 340 0.97 -14.87 -26.11
N GLU A 341 0.83 -14.78 -27.42
CA GLU A 341 0.72 -15.96 -28.28
C GLU A 341 2.10 -16.57 -28.46
N VAL A 342 2.20 -17.87 -28.28
CA VAL A 342 3.46 -18.60 -28.20
C VAL A 342 3.43 -19.92 -28.96
N THR A 343 4.61 -20.35 -29.40
CA THR A 343 4.89 -21.73 -29.83
C THR A 343 5.89 -22.36 -28.86
N THR A 344 5.57 -23.53 -28.32
CA THR A 344 6.45 -24.30 -27.43
C THR A 344 7.57 -25.00 -28.22
N PRO A 345 8.66 -25.45 -27.58
CA PRO A 345 9.71 -26.26 -28.24
C PRO A 345 9.19 -27.55 -28.88
N THR A 346 8.10 -28.10 -28.35
CA THR A 346 7.43 -29.30 -28.88
C THR A 346 6.43 -28.99 -30.01
N GLY A 347 6.30 -27.72 -30.43
CA GLY A 347 5.46 -27.31 -31.55
C GLY A 347 4.01 -26.97 -31.20
N HIS A 348 3.60 -27.01 -29.93
CA HIS A 348 2.24 -26.59 -29.55
C HIS A 348 2.10 -25.07 -29.62
N LYS A 349 1.01 -24.60 -30.23
CA LYS A 349 0.63 -23.19 -30.28
C LYS A 349 -0.44 -22.88 -29.24
N GLY A 350 -0.37 -21.69 -28.63
CA GLY A 350 -1.39 -21.22 -27.70
C GLY A 350 -1.02 -19.90 -27.03
N PHE A 351 -1.65 -19.60 -25.90
CA PHE A 351 -1.51 -18.34 -25.19
C PHE A 351 -1.01 -18.55 -23.77
N VAL A 352 -0.12 -17.67 -23.33
CA VAL A 352 0.36 -17.60 -21.94
C VAL A 352 0.24 -16.19 -21.40
N HIS A 353 0.06 -16.07 -20.08
CA HIS A 353 -0.02 -14.77 -19.42
C HIS A 353 1.39 -14.21 -19.15
N LYS A 354 1.64 -12.95 -19.52
CA LYS A 354 2.96 -12.28 -19.44
C LYS A 354 3.58 -12.27 -18.05
N TYR A 355 2.77 -12.27 -16.99
CA TYR A 355 3.28 -12.34 -15.61
C TYR A 355 4.11 -13.59 -15.30
N TYR A 356 4.02 -14.64 -16.12
CA TYR A 356 4.73 -15.90 -15.91
C TYR A 356 5.83 -16.14 -16.93
N ILE A 357 6.16 -15.13 -17.74
CA ILE A 357 7.26 -15.20 -18.70
C ILE A 357 8.12 -13.93 -18.65
N LYS A 358 9.43 -14.10 -18.76
CA LYS A 358 10.37 -13.00 -19.02
C LYS A 358 10.55 -12.85 -20.52
N LEU A 359 10.17 -11.69 -21.06
CA LEU A 359 10.26 -11.40 -22.48
C LEU A 359 11.65 -10.88 -22.86
N VAL A 360 12.32 -11.55 -23.79
CA VAL A 360 13.69 -11.23 -24.23
C VAL A 360 13.73 -11.09 -25.74
N ASN A 361 14.43 -10.07 -26.24
CA ASN A 361 14.70 -9.90 -27.66
C ASN A 361 16.03 -10.57 -28.01
N LYS A 362 16.01 -11.61 -28.87
CA LYS A 362 17.25 -12.31 -29.28
C LYS A 362 18.11 -11.51 -30.26
N LYS A 363 17.53 -10.46 -30.87
CA LYS A 363 18.18 -9.58 -31.83
C LYS A 363 17.75 -8.14 -31.56
N GLY A 364 18.60 -7.18 -31.92
CA GLY A 364 18.34 -5.75 -31.71
C GLY A 364 18.52 -5.31 -30.25
N ASN A 365 17.91 -4.18 -29.90
CA ASN A 365 18.01 -3.65 -28.55
C ASN A 365 17.16 -4.49 -27.57
N ALA A 366 17.76 -4.85 -26.43
CA ALA A 366 17.13 -5.71 -25.41
C ALA A 366 15.80 -5.15 -24.89
N VAL A 367 15.67 -3.82 -24.79
CA VAL A 367 14.47 -3.16 -24.28
C VAL A 367 13.50 -2.71 -25.37
N GLN A 368 13.80 -2.94 -26.65
CA GLN A 368 12.92 -2.57 -27.76
C GLN A 368 11.53 -3.15 -27.55
N ASN A 369 10.50 -2.30 -27.61
CA ASN A 369 9.09 -2.60 -27.40
C ASN A 369 8.71 -3.16 -26.02
N ARG A 370 9.65 -3.24 -25.07
CA ARG A 370 9.34 -3.62 -23.69
C ARG A 370 8.56 -2.51 -23.00
N ILE A 371 7.55 -2.88 -22.22
CA ILE A 371 6.71 -1.92 -21.51
C ILE A 371 7.24 -1.75 -20.10
N ILE A 372 7.86 -0.60 -19.82
CA ILE A 372 8.57 -0.34 -18.58
C ILE A 372 7.92 0.84 -17.87
N VAL A 373 7.58 0.67 -16.59
CA VAL A 373 7.03 1.75 -15.77
C VAL A 373 8.12 2.30 -14.86
N ILE A 374 8.39 3.60 -15.00
CA ILE A 374 9.26 4.34 -14.09
C ILE A 374 8.39 5.12 -13.11
N ASP A 375 8.68 4.98 -11.83
CA ASP A 375 7.92 5.56 -10.74
C ASP A 375 8.77 6.54 -9.94
N PRO A 376 8.72 7.85 -10.25
CA PRO A 376 9.42 8.83 -9.44
C PRO A 376 8.73 8.96 -8.07
N GLY A 377 9.42 8.58 -6.99
CA GLY A 377 8.92 8.61 -5.62
C GLY A 377 8.36 9.98 -5.22
N HIS A 378 7.38 10.01 -4.31
CA HIS A 378 6.77 11.24 -3.77
C HIS A 378 6.12 12.13 -4.85
N GLY A 379 6.02 13.45 -4.61
CA GLY A 379 5.49 14.44 -5.55
C GLY A 379 4.32 15.25 -4.98
N GLY A 380 4.04 16.41 -5.56
CA GLY A 380 3.00 17.33 -5.10
C GLY A 380 3.19 17.72 -3.64
N SER A 381 2.18 17.44 -2.82
CA SER A 381 2.16 17.73 -1.38
C SER A 381 3.13 16.90 -0.53
N ASP A 382 3.66 15.81 -1.09
CA ASP A 382 4.65 14.98 -0.42
C ASP A 382 6.05 15.31 -0.98
N PRO A 383 6.89 16.03 -0.21
CA PRO A 383 8.23 16.37 -0.66
C PRO A 383 9.22 15.19 -0.58
N GLY A 384 8.84 14.10 0.09
CA GLY A 384 9.77 13.09 0.59
C GLY A 384 10.75 13.68 1.60
N ALA A 385 11.93 13.07 1.73
CA ALA A 385 12.97 13.56 2.60
C ALA A 385 13.54 14.92 2.13
N ILE A 386 13.89 15.78 3.08
CA ILE A 386 14.45 17.12 2.83
C ILE A 386 15.75 17.28 3.63
N SER A 387 16.83 17.67 2.97
CA SER A 387 18.10 17.98 3.65
C SER A 387 19.00 18.84 2.77
N GLY A 388 19.75 19.76 3.38
CA GLY A 388 20.73 20.60 2.69
C GLY A 388 20.17 21.39 1.51
N GLY A 389 18.92 21.86 1.60
CA GLY A 389 18.23 22.60 0.53
C GLY A 389 17.63 21.75 -0.59
N ALA A 390 17.90 20.44 -0.60
CA ALA A 390 17.32 19.51 -1.56
C ALA A 390 16.10 18.80 -1.00
N ASN A 391 15.17 18.42 -1.88
CA ASN A 391 14.04 17.55 -1.56
C ASN A 391 14.02 16.33 -2.48
N GLU A 392 13.62 15.19 -1.92
CA GLU A 392 13.60 13.90 -2.59
C GLU A 392 12.73 13.92 -3.85
N LYS A 393 11.52 14.50 -3.80
CA LYS A 393 10.61 14.50 -4.97
C LYS A 393 11.21 15.14 -6.23
N SER A 394 12.12 16.12 -6.08
CA SER A 394 12.79 16.79 -7.20
C SER A 394 13.93 15.93 -7.74
N ILE A 395 14.72 15.32 -6.84
CA ILE A 395 15.79 14.38 -7.20
C ILE A 395 15.21 13.19 -7.97
N THR A 396 14.16 12.56 -7.43
CA THR A 396 13.55 11.37 -8.01
C THR A 396 12.93 11.69 -9.37
N LEU A 397 12.26 12.83 -9.53
CA LEU A 397 11.70 13.25 -10.82
C LEU A 397 12.78 13.50 -11.86
N ASN A 398 13.88 14.17 -11.48
CA ASN A 398 14.99 14.47 -12.38
C ASN A 398 15.62 13.18 -12.91
N VAL A 399 16.11 12.31 -12.02
CA VAL A 399 16.75 11.05 -12.41
C VAL A 399 15.79 10.16 -13.20
N SER A 400 14.52 10.07 -12.79
CA SER A 400 13.52 9.27 -13.50
C SER A 400 13.26 9.74 -14.94
N LYS A 401 13.26 11.05 -15.20
CA LYS A 401 13.10 11.58 -16.56
C LYS A 401 14.28 11.16 -17.45
N LYS A 402 15.51 11.29 -16.93
CA LYS A 402 16.73 10.88 -17.64
C LYS A 402 16.74 9.38 -17.93
N VAL A 403 16.34 8.54 -16.97
CA VAL A 403 16.17 7.09 -17.17
C VAL A 403 15.14 6.80 -18.26
N ALA A 404 13.98 7.45 -18.17
CA ALA A 404 12.90 7.26 -19.14
C ALA A 404 13.32 7.65 -20.56
N ASP A 405 14.06 8.74 -20.73
CA ASP A 405 14.53 9.19 -22.03
C ASP A 405 15.56 8.24 -22.64
N LYS A 406 16.50 7.71 -21.84
CA LYS A 406 17.47 6.70 -22.30
C LYS A 406 16.76 5.42 -22.75
N LEU A 407 15.80 4.94 -21.97
CA LEU A 407 15.00 3.75 -22.32
C LEU A 407 14.14 3.98 -23.58
N ARG A 408 13.50 5.15 -23.73
CA ARG A 408 12.73 5.50 -24.94
C ARG A 408 13.61 5.55 -26.18
N ARG A 409 14.80 6.15 -26.10
CA ARG A 409 15.78 6.17 -27.20
C ARG A 409 16.27 4.76 -27.58
N ALA A 410 16.28 3.85 -26.62
CA ALA A 410 16.57 2.44 -26.83
C ALA A 410 15.36 1.63 -27.37
N GLY A 411 14.23 2.29 -27.61
CA GLY A 411 13.02 1.71 -28.20
C GLY A 411 12.03 1.13 -27.20
N ALA A 412 12.22 1.34 -25.89
CA ALA A 412 11.26 0.89 -24.89
C ALA A 412 10.00 1.76 -24.84
N ASN A 413 8.86 1.12 -24.53
CA ASN A 413 7.59 1.79 -24.25
C ASN A 413 7.56 2.21 -22.77
N VAL A 414 8.06 3.42 -22.49
CA VAL A 414 8.21 3.90 -21.11
C VAL A 414 7.05 4.77 -20.65
N HIS A 415 6.39 4.34 -19.58
CA HIS A 415 5.36 5.10 -18.89
C HIS A 415 5.84 5.58 -17.52
N MET A 416 5.53 6.82 -17.16
CA MET A 416 5.90 7.38 -15.86
C MET A 416 4.65 7.58 -15.00
N THR A 417 4.68 7.19 -13.73
CA THR A 417 3.54 7.40 -12.80
C THR A 417 3.27 8.89 -12.53
N ARG A 418 4.28 9.74 -12.70
CA ARG A 418 4.18 11.19 -12.80
C ARG A 418 5.28 11.76 -13.70
N THR A 419 4.96 12.81 -14.46
CA THR A 419 5.91 13.56 -15.31
C THR A 419 6.17 14.98 -14.80
N GLY A 420 5.36 15.43 -13.83
CA GLY A 420 5.47 16.71 -13.13
C GLY A 420 5.41 16.55 -11.61
N ASP A 421 5.23 17.67 -10.92
CA ASP A 421 5.12 17.71 -9.46
C ASP A 421 3.68 17.39 -8.98
N THR A 422 3.24 16.17 -9.22
CA THR A 422 1.92 15.65 -8.82
C THR A 422 2.07 14.54 -7.78
N TYR A 423 1.02 14.31 -6.97
CA TYR A 423 1.03 13.29 -5.90
C TYR A 423 0.20 12.05 -6.26
N PRO A 424 0.74 11.06 -6.99
CA PRO A 424 0.08 9.77 -7.12
C PRO A 424 0.25 8.95 -5.84
N THR A 425 -0.87 8.45 -5.32
CA THR A 425 -0.89 7.53 -4.18
C THR A 425 -0.19 6.22 -4.51
N LEU A 426 0.24 5.46 -3.48
CA LEU A 426 0.89 4.16 -3.67
C LEU A 426 0.01 3.17 -4.46
N THR A 427 -1.31 3.20 -4.25
CA THR A 427 -2.27 2.38 -5.01
C THR A 427 -2.34 2.81 -6.47
N GLN A 428 -2.43 4.11 -6.75
CA GLN A 428 -2.48 4.63 -8.12
C GLN A 428 -1.21 4.27 -8.91
N ARG A 429 -0.03 4.26 -8.28
CA ARG A 429 1.23 3.84 -8.92
C ARG A 429 1.17 2.39 -9.42
N THR A 430 0.70 1.47 -8.59
CA THR A 430 0.60 0.05 -8.96
C THR A 430 -0.56 -0.24 -9.93
N GLN A 431 -1.69 0.46 -9.78
CA GLN A 431 -2.80 0.39 -10.75
C GLN A 431 -2.39 0.95 -12.11
N PHE A 432 -1.62 2.03 -12.14
CA PHE A 432 -1.09 2.59 -13.37
C PHE A 432 -0.21 1.56 -14.10
N ALA A 433 0.69 0.88 -13.40
CA ALA A 433 1.51 -0.16 -14.02
C ALA A 433 0.69 -1.30 -14.63
N LYS A 434 -0.36 -1.75 -13.93
CA LYS A 434 -1.32 -2.75 -14.44
C LYS A 434 -2.05 -2.24 -15.68
N SER A 435 -2.54 -1.00 -15.66
CA SER A 435 -3.27 -0.39 -16.78
C SER A 435 -2.45 -0.26 -18.06
N LYS A 436 -1.11 -0.29 -17.95
CA LYS A 436 -0.19 -0.24 -19.09
C LYS A 436 0.28 -1.60 -19.56
N PHE A 437 -0.17 -2.69 -18.93
CA PHE A 437 0.34 -4.04 -19.20
C PHE A 437 1.86 -4.14 -19.04
N ALA A 438 2.40 -3.40 -18.07
CA ALA A 438 3.83 -3.27 -17.84
C ALA A 438 4.50 -4.62 -17.58
N GLU A 439 5.76 -4.72 -17.98
CA GLU A 439 6.62 -5.91 -17.86
C GLU A 439 7.63 -5.74 -16.72
N SER A 440 7.91 -4.50 -16.29
CA SER A 440 8.66 -4.18 -15.08
C SER A 440 8.24 -2.85 -14.48
N PHE A 441 8.44 -2.71 -13.17
CA PHE A 441 8.16 -1.50 -12.39
C PHE A 441 9.40 -1.05 -11.61
N ILE A 442 9.87 0.17 -11.87
CA ILE A 442 11.11 0.71 -11.30
C ILE A 442 10.76 1.99 -10.54
N SER A 443 10.73 1.91 -9.21
CA SER A 443 10.54 3.07 -8.34
C SER A 443 11.90 3.68 -7.97
N ILE A 444 12.00 5.00 -8.00
CA ILE A 444 13.24 5.75 -7.74
C ILE A 444 13.01 6.69 -6.55
N HIS A 445 13.85 6.56 -5.53
CA HIS A 445 13.79 7.21 -4.23
C HIS A 445 15.16 7.72 -3.77
N ALA A 446 15.18 8.55 -2.73
CA ALA A 446 16.41 8.96 -2.04
C ALA A 446 16.23 8.80 -0.53
N ASN A 447 17.10 8.00 0.07
CA ASN A 447 16.98 7.54 1.44
C ASN A 447 17.24 8.68 2.44
N SER A 448 16.90 8.45 3.70
CA SER A 448 17.17 9.39 4.78
C SER A 448 17.40 8.64 6.10
N ALA A 449 18.53 8.94 6.74
CA ALA A 449 18.88 8.46 8.08
C ALA A 449 19.85 9.46 8.75
N SER A 450 20.72 9.01 9.66
CA SER A 450 21.79 9.85 10.21
C SER A 450 22.69 10.42 9.11
N ALA A 451 23.35 11.55 9.37
CA ALA A 451 24.25 12.18 8.40
C ALA A 451 25.45 11.29 7.98
N SER A 452 25.80 10.29 8.79
CA SER A 452 26.85 9.31 8.50
C SER A 452 26.40 8.16 7.60
N ALA A 453 25.10 7.90 7.48
CA ALA A 453 24.58 6.87 6.60
C ALA A 453 24.78 7.27 5.14
N SER A 454 25.35 6.39 4.33
CA SER A 454 25.65 6.64 2.91
C SER A 454 25.60 5.35 2.11
N GLY A 455 25.44 5.51 0.79
CA GLY A 455 25.43 4.42 -0.19
C GLY A 455 24.05 4.17 -0.80
N THR A 456 24.05 3.39 -1.88
CA THR A 456 22.85 3.00 -2.63
C THR A 456 22.38 1.62 -2.22
N GLU A 457 21.06 1.41 -2.20
CA GLU A 457 20.41 0.11 -1.96
C GLU A 457 19.22 -0.04 -2.90
N VAL A 458 18.88 -1.28 -3.27
CA VAL A 458 17.68 -1.58 -4.06
C VAL A 458 16.81 -2.55 -3.29
N TRP A 459 15.55 -2.20 -3.11
CA TRP A 459 14.56 -2.98 -2.40
C TRP A 459 13.67 -3.79 -3.34
N ILE A 460 13.34 -5.00 -2.90
CA ILE A 460 12.43 -5.94 -3.55
C ILE A 460 11.45 -6.51 -2.52
N ASP A 461 10.42 -7.23 -2.99
CA ASP A 461 9.55 -8.03 -2.14
C ASP A 461 9.50 -9.47 -2.69
N THR A 462 10.08 -10.43 -1.98
CA THR A 462 9.96 -11.85 -2.36
C THR A 462 8.82 -12.58 -1.66
N LYS A 463 8.21 -11.96 -0.65
CA LYS A 463 7.17 -12.58 0.17
C LYS A 463 5.80 -12.51 -0.49
N PHE A 464 5.47 -11.40 -1.14
CA PHE A 464 4.13 -11.18 -1.68
C PHE A 464 4.10 -10.93 -3.20
N ASN A 465 5.19 -10.48 -3.81
CA ASN A 465 5.26 -10.36 -5.26
C ASN A 465 5.63 -11.72 -5.87
N ALA A 466 4.72 -12.27 -6.70
CA ALA A 466 4.91 -13.56 -7.37
C ALA A 466 6.15 -13.59 -8.29
N ASN A 467 6.64 -12.42 -8.71
CA ASN A 467 7.86 -12.24 -9.50
C ASN A 467 9.04 -11.74 -8.64
N GLY A 468 9.07 -12.08 -7.35
CA GLY A 468 10.16 -11.70 -6.44
C GLY A 468 11.55 -12.18 -6.87
N ALA A 469 11.66 -13.36 -7.48
CA ALA A 469 12.93 -13.88 -8.00
C ALA A 469 13.46 -13.02 -9.18
N GLU A 470 12.57 -12.64 -10.10
CA GLU A 470 12.91 -11.72 -11.20
C GLU A 470 13.22 -10.31 -10.70
N SER A 471 12.48 -9.85 -9.69
CA SER A 471 12.74 -8.57 -9.01
C SER A 471 14.15 -8.55 -8.42
N ARG A 472 14.59 -9.66 -7.79
CA ARG A 472 15.95 -9.81 -7.26
C ARG A 472 17.01 -9.73 -8.36
N LEU A 473 16.79 -10.38 -9.50
CA LEU A 473 17.72 -10.34 -10.62
C LEU A 473 17.85 -8.93 -11.20
N LEU A 474 16.71 -8.27 -11.47
CA LEU A 474 16.67 -6.88 -11.93
C LEU A 474 17.36 -5.94 -10.93
N ALA A 475 17.06 -6.08 -9.64
CA ALA A 475 17.66 -5.28 -8.57
C ALA A 475 19.17 -5.44 -8.52
N GLN A 476 19.69 -6.67 -8.64
CA GLN A 476 21.13 -6.92 -8.61
C GLN A 476 21.86 -6.26 -9.77
N TYR A 477 21.32 -6.33 -10.99
CA TYR A 477 21.92 -5.66 -12.14
C TYR A 477 21.93 -4.13 -11.97
N VAL A 478 20.82 -3.55 -11.52
CA VAL A 478 20.73 -2.10 -11.28
C VAL A 478 21.67 -1.67 -10.15
N GLN A 479 21.68 -2.37 -9.01
CA GLN A 479 22.56 -2.09 -7.87
C GLN A 479 24.03 -2.09 -8.31
N ASN A 480 24.47 -3.16 -8.99
CA ASN A 480 25.86 -3.31 -9.45
C ASN A 480 26.27 -2.16 -10.39
N LYS A 481 25.38 -1.76 -11.31
CA LYS A 481 25.65 -0.68 -12.25
C LYS A 481 25.74 0.67 -11.55
N ILE A 482 24.90 0.96 -10.56
CA ILE A 482 24.98 2.21 -9.79
C ILE A 482 26.29 2.26 -9.02
N VAL A 483 26.64 1.19 -8.30
CA VAL A 483 27.90 1.10 -7.54
C VAL A 483 29.10 1.35 -8.45
N GLN A 484 29.19 0.66 -9.59
CA GLN A 484 30.30 0.78 -10.53
C GLN A 484 30.40 2.16 -11.18
N LYS A 485 29.28 2.73 -11.63
CA LYS A 485 29.28 3.91 -12.50
C LYS A 485 29.23 5.24 -11.76
N VAL A 486 28.63 5.24 -10.57
CA VAL A 486 28.43 6.43 -9.73
C VAL A 486 29.38 6.43 -8.52
N ASN A 487 30.14 5.34 -8.34
CA ASN A 487 31.05 5.12 -7.21
C ASN A 487 30.32 5.31 -5.87
N MET A 488 29.16 4.67 -5.72
CA MET A 488 28.36 4.68 -4.49
C MET A 488 28.82 3.57 -3.55
N LYS A 489 28.76 3.81 -2.24
CA LYS A 489 28.92 2.74 -1.25
C LYS A 489 27.82 1.69 -1.48
N ASP A 490 28.23 0.43 -1.63
CA ASP A 490 27.31 -0.68 -1.87
C ASP A 490 26.61 -1.10 -0.57
N ARG A 491 25.28 -1.04 -0.55
CA ARG A 491 24.44 -1.53 0.56
C ARG A 491 23.57 -2.72 0.16
N GLY A 492 23.77 -3.23 -1.04
CA GLY A 492 23.16 -4.43 -1.58
C GLY A 492 21.68 -4.33 -1.92
N VAL A 493 21.14 -5.49 -2.31
CA VAL A 493 19.71 -5.71 -2.52
C VAL A 493 19.06 -6.13 -1.21
N LYS A 494 17.93 -5.51 -0.86
CA LYS A 494 17.20 -5.72 0.40
C LYS A 494 15.76 -6.16 0.16
N ASP A 495 15.19 -6.87 1.12
CA ASP A 495 13.83 -7.43 1.00
C ASP A 495 12.88 -6.78 2.02
N SER A 496 11.83 -6.13 1.53
CA SER A 496 10.79 -5.52 2.36
C SER A 496 9.49 -5.35 1.57
N ALA A 497 8.37 -5.51 2.26
CA ALA A 497 7.04 -5.46 1.65
C ALA A 497 6.51 -4.02 1.49
N PHE A 498 7.27 -3.14 0.82
CA PHE A 498 6.76 -1.83 0.45
C PHE A 498 5.55 -1.96 -0.47
N GLN A 499 4.53 -1.11 -0.30
CA GLN A 499 3.25 -1.29 -0.98
C GLN A 499 3.40 -1.34 -2.51
N VAL A 500 4.25 -0.48 -3.08
CA VAL A 500 4.50 -0.45 -4.53
C VAL A 500 5.21 -1.70 -5.05
N LEU A 501 5.91 -2.44 -4.20
CA LEU A 501 6.55 -3.71 -4.54
C LEU A 501 5.57 -4.88 -4.35
N ARG A 502 4.89 -4.92 -3.20
CA ARG A 502 3.92 -5.97 -2.83
C ARG A 502 2.71 -6.05 -3.75
N GLN A 503 2.19 -4.91 -4.21
CA GLN A 503 0.95 -4.86 -4.99
C GLN A 503 1.17 -4.93 -6.51
N ASN A 504 2.41 -5.10 -6.95
CA ASN A 504 2.76 -5.42 -8.33
C ASN A 504 2.92 -6.94 -8.50
N ASN A 505 2.44 -7.47 -9.63
CA ASN A 505 2.57 -8.89 -10.00
C ASN A 505 3.62 -9.09 -11.10
N ILE A 506 4.49 -8.10 -11.29
CA ILE A 506 5.57 -8.05 -12.27
C ILE A 506 6.89 -7.79 -11.53
N PRO A 507 8.06 -8.03 -12.15
CA PRO A 507 9.34 -7.63 -11.59
C PRO A 507 9.30 -6.16 -11.14
N ALA A 508 9.47 -5.92 -9.84
CA ALA A 508 9.31 -4.61 -9.23
C ALA A 508 10.47 -4.32 -8.27
N ILE A 509 11.12 -3.17 -8.47
CA ILE A 509 12.24 -2.71 -7.63
C ILE A 509 12.00 -1.29 -7.13
N LEU A 510 12.56 -0.96 -5.97
CA LEU A 510 12.63 0.40 -5.44
C LEU A 510 14.10 0.75 -5.19
N ILE A 511 14.60 1.73 -5.92
CA ILE A 511 15.99 2.16 -5.88
C ILE A 511 16.11 3.32 -4.89
N GLU A 512 16.93 3.15 -3.87
CA GLU A 512 17.44 4.25 -3.05
C GLU A 512 18.77 4.71 -3.64
N LEU A 513 18.76 5.86 -4.32
CA LEU A 513 19.95 6.37 -5.03
C LEU A 513 21.13 6.65 -4.08
N GLY A 514 20.83 7.05 -2.84
CA GLY A 514 21.76 7.47 -1.81
C GLY A 514 21.01 8.08 -0.63
N PHE A 515 21.71 8.53 0.41
CA PHE A 515 21.09 9.19 1.56
C PHE A 515 21.08 10.71 1.38
N ILE A 516 19.91 11.33 1.25
CA ILE A 516 19.79 12.79 1.07
C ILE A 516 20.36 13.55 2.29
N THR A 517 20.37 12.93 3.47
CA THR A 517 20.94 13.50 4.69
C THR A 517 22.47 13.50 4.71
N ASN A 518 23.12 12.65 3.92
CA ASN A 518 24.57 12.65 3.76
C ASN A 518 24.99 13.64 2.68
N SER A 519 25.93 14.53 3.00
CA SER A 519 26.34 15.60 2.09
C SER A 519 26.98 15.11 0.79
N SER A 520 27.74 14.01 0.84
CA SER A 520 28.40 13.42 -0.33
C SER A 520 27.39 12.76 -1.27
N ASP A 521 26.51 11.91 -0.74
CA ASP A 521 25.44 11.28 -1.51
C ASP A 521 24.49 12.33 -2.10
N ARG A 522 24.09 13.32 -1.28
CA ARG A 522 23.23 14.42 -1.74
C ARG A 522 23.87 15.18 -2.91
N HIS A 523 25.16 15.52 -2.82
CA HIS A 523 25.86 16.21 -3.91
C HIS A 523 25.76 15.43 -5.24
N LYS A 524 25.95 14.11 -5.20
CA LYS A 524 25.79 13.25 -6.38
C LYS A 524 24.34 13.20 -6.88
N MET A 525 23.36 13.16 -5.98
CA MET A 525 21.95 13.11 -6.37
C MET A 525 21.40 14.45 -6.90
N THR A 526 22.09 15.56 -6.65
CA THR A 526 21.65 16.91 -7.06
C THR A 526 22.45 17.52 -8.20
N SER A 527 23.60 16.95 -8.56
CA SER A 527 24.45 17.49 -9.63
C SER A 527 24.05 16.91 -11.00
N GLU A 528 24.16 17.73 -12.03
CA GLU A 528 23.78 17.35 -13.39
C GLU A 528 24.62 16.17 -13.91
N GLU A 529 25.93 16.19 -13.65
CA GLU A 529 26.86 15.11 -14.00
C GLU A 529 26.44 13.76 -13.38
N TYR A 530 26.28 13.72 -12.07
CA TYR A 530 26.00 12.46 -11.38
C TYR A 530 24.56 11.98 -11.58
N THR A 531 23.58 12.86 -11.76
CA THR A 531 22.21 12.43 -12.12
C THR A 531 22.16 11.78 -13.51
N GLU A 532 23.00 12.21 -14.46
CA GLU A 532 23.22 11.49 -15.72
C GLU A 532 23.91 10.13 -15.51
N LEU A 533 24.90 10.05 -14.61
CA LEU A 533 25.55 8.77 -14.29
C LEU A 533 24.59 7.78 -13.63
N PHE A 534 23.76 8.22 -12.67
CA PHE A 534 22.69 7.42 -12.09
C PHE A 534 21.72 6.93 -13.17
N ALA A 535 21.26 7.84 -14.03
CA ALA A 535 20.32 7.48 -15.09
C ALA A 535 20.92 6.46 -16.07
N GLN A 536 22.20 6.64 -16.43
CA GLN A 536 22.92 5.71 -17.29
C GLN A 536 23.11 4.34 -16.62
N ALA A 537 23.46 4.31 -15.34
CA ALA A 537 23.60 3.08 -14.57
C ALA A 537 22.29 2.28 -14.46
N ILE A 538 21.19 2.96 -14.14
CA ILE A 538 19.86 2.35 -14.05
C ILE A 538 19.43 1.81 -15.42
N TYR A 539 19.61 2.60 -16.50
CA TYR A 539 19.36 2.17 -17.87
C TYR A 539 20.15 0.90 -18.22
N GLU A 540 21.46 0.87 -17.96
CA GLU A 540 22.30 -0.29 -18.25
C GLU A 540 21.89 -1.52 -17.44
N GLY A 541 21.52 -1.35 -16.17
CA GLY A 541 21.03 -2.45 -15.33
C GLY A 541 19.73 -3.05 -15.86
N ILE A 542 18.80 -2.20 -16.31
CA ILE A 542 17.54 -2.63 -16.94
C ILE A 542 17.82 -3.35 -18.28
N VAL A 543 18.69 -2.78 -19.13
CA VAL A 543 19.09 -3.44 -20.39
C VAL A 543 19.72 -4.80 -20.13
N GLN A 544 20.60 -4.91 -19.13
CA GLN A 544 21.22 -6.16 -18.75
C GLN A 544 20.20 -7.20 -18.28
N TYR A 545 19.20 -6.79 -17.49
CA TYR A 545 18.08 -7.67 -17.10
C TYR A 545 17.35 -8.24 -18.33
N TYR A 546 17.01 -7.41 -19.31
CA TYR A 546 16.31 -7.81 -20.53
C TYR A 546 17.18 -8.53 -21.57
N SER A 547 18.51 -8.58 -21.37
CA SER A 547 19.45 -9.27 -22.27
C SER A 547 19.68 -10.75 -21.89
N GLY A 548 19.44 -11.10 -20.62
CA GLY A 548 19.70 -12.44 -20.07
C GLY A 548 18.46 -13.34 -20.04
N LYS A 549 18.71 -14.65 -19.90
CA LYS A 549 17.66 -15.65 -19.60
C LYS A 549 16.99 -15.40 -18.25
#